data_AF-A0A960T6T7-F1
#
_entry.id   AF-A0A960T6T7-F1
#
_cell.length_a   1.000
_cell.length_b   1.000
_cell.length_c   1.000
_cell.angle_alpha   90.00
_cell.angle_beta   90.00
_cell.angle_gamma   90.00
#
_symmetry.space_group_name_H-M   'P 1'
#
loop_
_entity.id
_entity.type
_entity.pdbx_description
1 polymer ?
#
loop_
_entity_poly.entity_id
_entity_poly.type
_entity_poly.pdbx_seq_one_letter_code
_entity_poly.pdbx_strand_id
1 'polypeptide(L)'
;FLVWVQVSWTIFLAGAELGYAWEHRSQRRALARAARMTRRERSTWAVLIAALCAKRFKRGEDSPTKQELVSRTGLAEAVIEDVLDDLIKAKVLGRLSDEEGHYIPARPVSELRVSDVLLGVIGTDGKGRDEAKLAAVSGVIASFWDTITRHESNVLLLDLDVD
;
A
#
# COMPACT_ATOMS: atom_id res chain seq x y z
N PHE A 1 -28.12 -21.81 40.89
CA PHE A 1 -27.95 -22.44 39.57
C PHE A 1 -27.55 -21.41 38.50
N LEU A 2 -28.36 -20.38 38.22
CA LEU A 2 -28.08 -19.34 37.21
C LEU A 2 -26.76 -18.58 37.39
N VAL A 3 -26.37 -18.26 38.64
CA VAL A 3 -25.10 -17.55 38.93
C VAL A 3 -23.89 -18.34 38.45
N TRP A 4 -23.91 -19.66 38.58
CA TRP A 4 -22.81 -20.51 38.14
C TRP A 4 -22.69 -20.52 36.61
N VAL A 5 -23.82 -20.59 35.91
CA VAL A 5 -23.84 -20.51 34.44
C VAL A 5 -23.31 -19.15 33.96
N GLN A 6 -23.68 -18.05 34.64
CA GLN A 6 -23.21 -16.71 34.31
C GLN A 6 -21.69 -16.57 34.48
N VAL A 7 -21.13 -17.12 35.57
CA VAL A 7 -19.68 -17.09 35.83
C VAL A 7 -18.93 -17.93 34.80
N SER A 8 -19.42 -19.14 34.49
CA SER A 8 -18.79 -20.02 33.49
C SER A 8 -18.77 -19.41 32.10
N TRP A 9 -19.87 -18.77 31.68
CA TRP A 9 -19.94 -18.11 30.37
C TRP A 9 -19.01 -16.89 30.30
N THR A 10 -18.90 -16.12 31.38
CA THR A 10 -18.00 -14.97 31.45
C THR A 10 -16.54 -15.39 31.32
N ILE A 11 -16.14 -16.48 31.98
CA ILE A 11 -14.78 -17.04 31.88
C ILE A 11 -14.51 -17.53 30.45
N PHE A 12 -15.49 -18.20 29.82
CA PHE A 12 -15.37 -18.67 28.45
C PHE A 12 -15.20 -17.51 27.44
N LEU A 13 -16.03 -16.48 27.54
CA LEU A 13 -15.91 -15.28 26.70
C LEU A 13 -14.60 -14.53 26.94
N ALA A 14 -14.15 -14.42 28.18
CA ALA A 14 -12.85 -13.82 28.50
C ALA A 14 -11.70 -14.59 27.85
N GLY A 15 -11.75 -15.94 27.84
CA GLY A 15 -10.76 -16.77 27.15
C GLY A 15 -10.80 -16.59 25.63
N ALA A 16 -11.99 -16.51 25.04
CA ALA A 16 -12.18 -16.24 23.61
C ALA A 16 -11.64 -14.86 23.20
N GLU A 17 -11.92 -13.83 24.02
CA GLU A 17 -11.41 -12.47 23.80
C GLU A 17 -9.89 -12.42 23.96
N LEU A 18 -9.32 -13.14 24.93
CA LEU A 18 -7.87 -13.21 25.14
C LEU A 18 -7.15 -13.93 23.98
N GLY A 19 -7.73 -15.02 23.47
CA GLY A 19 -7.22 -15.76 22.30
C GLY A 19 -7.29 -14.91 21.02
N TYR A 20 -8.46 -14.30 20.77
CA TYR A 20 -8.64 -13.34 19.68
C TYR A 20 -7.62 -12.19 19.80
N ALA A 21 -7.45 -11.68 21.02
CA ALA A 21 -6.53 -10.60 21.26
C ALA A 21 -5.07 -10.99 21.02
N TRP A 22 -4.68 -12.22 21.39
CA TRP A 22 -3.34 -12.77 21.20
C TRP A 22 -3.00 -12.92 19.72
N GLU A 23 -3.88 -13.56 18.96
CA GLU A 23 -3.71 -13.77 17.51
C GLU A 23 -3.70 -12.44 16.74
N HIS A 24 -4.53 -11.47 17.14
CA HIS A 24 -4.65 -10.18 16.46
C HIS A 24 -3.79 -9.06 17.09
N ARG A 25 -2.85 -9.36 18.01
CA ARG A 25 -1.96 -8.33 18.61
C ARG A 25 -1.02 -7.69 17.59
N SER A 26 -0.51 -8.47 16.64
CA SER A 26 0.30 -7.97 15.52
C SER A 26 -0.53 -7.04 14.64
N GLN A 27 -1.73 -7.48 14.26
CA GLN A 27 -2.68 -6.76 13.41
C GLN A 27 -3.14 -5.42 14.03
N ARG A 28 -3.42 -5.37 15.34
CA ARG A 28 -3.82 -4.11 16.00
C ARG A 28 -2.69 -3.08 16.16
N ARG A 29 -1.45 -3.51 16.47
CA ARG A 29 -0.29 -2.59 16.46
C ARG A 29 0.06 -2.13 15.05
N ALA A 30 -0.14 -3.00 14.07
CA ALA A 30 -0.02 -2.71 12.65
C ALA A 30 -1.00 -1.63 12.19
N LEU A 31 -2.29 -1.76 12.54
CA LEU A 31 -3.33 -0.75 12.27
C LEU A 31 -3.06 0.59 12.98
N ALA A 32 -2.51 0.57 14.20
CA ALA A 32 -2.12 1.79 14.91
C ALA A 32 -0.92 2.53 14.27
N ARG A 33 0.00 1.80 13.61
CA ARG A 33 1.06 2.39 12.79
C ARG A 33 0.55 2.86 11.43
N ALA A 34 -0.38 2.12 10.81
CA ALA A 34 -1.08 2.52 9.59
C ALA A 34 -1.76 3.88 9.74
N ALA A 35 -2.44 4.09 10.88
CA ALA A 35 -3.11 5.34 11.22
C ALA A 35 -2.15 6.53 11.47
N ARG A 36 -0.83 6.29 11.60
CA ARG A 36 0.18 7.32 11.85
C ARG A 36 1.12 7.58 10.68
N MET A 37 1.05 6.79 9.61
CA MET A 37 1.96 6.95 8.49
C MET A 37 1.63 8.26 7.76
N THR A 38 2.61 9.15 7.66
CA THR A 38 2.43 10.43 6.99
C THR A 38 2.27 10.20 5.48
N ARG A 39 1.55 11.09 4.78
CA ARG A 39 1.38 11.01 3.31
C ARG A 39 2.72 10.85 2.57
N ARG A 40 3.77 11.53 3.07
CA ARG A 40 5.12 11.44 2.51
C ARG A 40 5.69 10.03 2.65
N GLU A 41 5.66 9.46 3.86
CA GLU A 41 6.14 8.09 4.10
C GLU A 41 5.36 7.07 3.27
N ARG A 42 4.04 7.22 3.13
CA ARG A 42 3.22 6.37 2.25
C ARG A 42 3.68 6.42 0.80
N SER A 43 3.89 7.62 0.27
CA SER A 43 4.35 7.79 -1.11
C SER A 43 5.73 7.17 -1.34
N THR A 44 6.64 7.25 -0.35
CA THR A 44 7.96 6.62 -0.41
C THR A 44 7.85 5.10 -0.45
N TRP A 45 7.04 4.51 0.43
CA TRP A 45 6.82 3.05 0.44
C TRP A 45 6.14 2.55 -0.83
N ALA A 46 5.20 3.30 -1.38
CA ALA A 46 4.54 2.92 -2.62
C ALA A 46 5.51 2.91 -3.81
N VAL A 47 6.39 3.92 -3.92
CA VAL A 47 7.45 3.95 -4.94
C VAL A 47 8.41 2.79 -4.76
N LEU A 48 8.82 2.51 -3.51
CA LEU A 48 9.71 1.40 -3.20
C LEU A 48 9.10 0.04 -3.60
N ILE A 49 7.85 -0.22 -3.20
CA ILE A 49 7.14 -1.46 -3.54
C ILE A 49 6.99 -1.61 -5.05
N ALA A 50 6.57 -0.54 -5.74
CA ALA A 50 6.43 -0.55 -7.20
C ALA A 50 7.77 -0.81 -7.91
N ALA A 51 8.87 -0.20 -7.43
CA ALA A 51 10.21 -0.42 -7.96
C ALA A 51 10.71 -1.85 -7.73
N LEU A 52 10.43 -2.45 -6.57
CA LEU A 52 10.77 -3.84 -6.29
C LEU A 52 10.06 -4.80 -7.24
N CYS A 53 8.76 -4.63 -7.44
CA CYS A 53 8.00 -5.44 -8.39
C CYS A 53 8.53 -5.26 -9.83
N ALA A 54 8.79 -4.03 -10.24
CA ALA A 54 9.34 -3.68 -11.55
C ALA A 54 10.72 -4.33 -11.80
N LYS A 55 11.63 -4.28 -10.82
CA LYS A 55 12.97 -4.88 -10.92
C LYS A 55 12.91 -6.40 -11.04
N ARG A 56 12.12 -7.07 -10.20
CA ARG A 56 11.97 -8.53 -10.26
C ARG A 56 11.34 -8.99 -11.57
N PHE A 57 10.32 -8.28 -12.03
CA PHE A 57 9.70 -8.55 -13.31
C PHE A 57 10.73 -8.42 -14.46
N LYS A 58 11.59 -7.39 -14.46
CA LYS A 58 12.64 -7.24 -15.48
C LYS A 58 13.69 -8.36 -15.41
N ARG A 59 14.01 -8.85 -14.21
CA ARG A 59 14.96 -9.96 -14.00
C ARG A 59 14.38 -11.32 -14.34
N GLY A 60 13.07 -11.42 -14.61
CA GLY A 60 12.38 -12.69 -14.84
C GLY A 60 12.26 -13.54 -13.57
N GLU A 61 12.32 -12.90 -12.40
CA GLU A 61 12.15 -13.56 -11.10
C GLU A 61 10.69 -13.60 -10.69
N ASP A 62 10.38 -14.47 -9.73
CA ASP A 62 9.06 -14.53 -9.13
C ASP A 62 8.69 -13.17 -8.53
N SER A 63 7.52 -12.70 -8.93
CA SER A 63 6.98 -11.45 -8.46
C SER A 63 6.69 -11.56 -6.96
N PRO A 64 6.87 -10.49 -6.17
CA PRO A 64 6.74 -10.60 -4.73
C PRO A 64 5.28 -10.87 -4.32
N THR A 65 5.10 -11.68 -3.27
CA THR A 65 3.80 -11.85 -2.60
C THR A 65 3.59 -10.78 -1.54
N LYS A 66 2.34 -10.62 -1.07
CA LYS A 66 2.03 -9.72 0.05
C LYS A 66 2.87 -10.05 1.29
N GLN A 67 3.00 -11.34 1.62
CA GLN A 67 3.76 -11.80 2.79
C GLN A 67 5.26 -11.50 2.68
N GLU A 68 5.82 -11.61 1.47
CA GLU A 68 7.21 -11.29 1.23
C GLU A 68 7.47 -9.78 1.37
N LEU A 69 6.56 -8.95 0.86
CA LEU A 69 6.63 -7.49 1.04
C LEU A 69 6.54 -7.09 2.51
N VAL A 70 5.67 -7.75 3.30
CA VAL A 70 5.58 -7.57 4.76
C VAL A 70 6.91 -7.89 5.43
N SER A 71 7.49 -9.03 5.09
CA SER A 71 8.73 -9.51 5.68
C SER A 71 9.91 -8.59 5.33
N ARG A 72 9.97 -8.09 4.09
CA ARG A 72 11.10 -7.29 3.60
C ARG A 72 11.03 -5.82 4.05
N THR A 73 9.84 -5.23 4.10
CA THR A 73 9.65 -3.83 4.51
C THR A 73 9.51 -3.66 6.02
N GLY A 74 9.17 -4.73 6.74
CA GLY A 74 8.85 -4.69 8.18
C GLY A 74 7.55 -3.93 8.50
N LEU A 75 6.77 -3.58 7.48
CA LEU A 75 5.51 -2.90 7.64
C LEU A 75 4.40 -3.86 8.05
N ALA A 76 3.41 -3.27 8.71
CA ALA A 76 2.12 -3.88 8.97
C ALA A 76 1.47 -4.45 7.70
N GLU A 77 0.93 -5.67 7.75
CA GLU A 77 0.20 -6.26 6.62
C GLU A 77 -0.93 -5.36 6.11
N ALA A 78 -1.72 -4.77 7.02
CA ALA A 78 -2.78 -3.83 6.66
C ALA A 78 -2.26 -2.58 5.89
N VAL A 79 -1.06 -2.07 6.23
CA VAL A 79 -0.46 -0.93 5.53
C VAL A 79 -0.04 -1.31 4.12
N ILE A 80 0.56 -2.50 3.98
CA ILE A 80 0.98 -2.99 2.67
C ILE A 80 -0.23 -3.24 1.79
N GLU A 81 -1.28 -3.82 2.35
CA GLU A 81 -2.54 -4.06 1.65
C GLU A 81 -3.16 -2.74 1.15
N ASP A 82 -3.25 -1.71 2.00
CA ASP A 82 -3.71 -0.38 1.59
C ASP A 82 -2.86 0.22 0.45
N VAL A 83 -1.53 0.14 0.56
CA VAL A 83 -0.61 0.67 -0.46
C VAL A 83 -0.72 -0.11 -1.77
N LEU A 84 -0.82 -1.43 -1.71
CA LEU A 84 -0.98 -2.28 -2.90
C LEU A 84 -2.32 -2.01 -3.59
N ASP A 85 -3.39 -1.84 -2.82
CA ASP A 85 -4.70 -1.47 -3.34
C ASP A 85 -4.67 -0.13 -4.07
N ASP A 86 -3.96 0.86 -3.52
CA ASP A 86 -3.78 2.16 -4.19
C ASP A 86 -2.98 2.03 -5.48
N LEU A 87 -1.91 1.23 -5.49
CA LEU A 87 -1.10 0.94 -6.67
C LEU A 87 -1.89 0.19 -7.76
N ILE A 88 -2.79 -0.71 -7.36
CA ILE A 88 -3.69 -1.42 -8.27
C ILE A 88 -4.73 -0.47 -8.87
N LYS A 89 -5.37 0.36 -8.04
CA LYS A 89 -6.34 1.38 -8.51
C LYS A 89 -5.67 2.36 -9.46
N ALA A 90 -4.41 2.71 -9.21
CA ALA A 90 -3.58 3.56 -10.06
C ALA A 90 -3.11 2.88 -11.36
N LYS A 91 -3.39 1.58 -11.56
CA LYS A 91 -2.91 0.77 -12.70
C LYS A 91 -1.38 0.77 -12.83
N VAL A 92 -0.68 0.89 -11.71
CA VAL A 92 0.78 0.72 -11.64
C VAL A 92 1.11 -0.76 -11.49
N LEU A 93 0.40 -1.44 -10.59
CA LEU A 93 0.52 -2.87 -10.35
C LEU A 93 -0.77 -3.61 -10.69
N GLY A 94 -0.65 -4.90 -10.97
CA GLY A 94 -1.73 -5.85 -11.09
C GLY A 94 -1.48 -7.03 -10.16
N ARG A 95 -2.55 -7.70 -9.76
CA ARG A 95 -2.50 -8.92 -8.94
C ARG A 95 -2.82 -10.12 -9.82
N LEU A 96 -2.01 -11.17 -9.74
CA LEU A 96 -2.32 -12.46 -10.37
C LEU A 96 -3.40 -13.20 -9.58
N SER A 97 -4.21 -13.96 -10.30
CA SER A 97 -5.24 -14.83 -9.73
C SER A 97 -4.70 -16.21 -9.35
N ASP A 98 -3.43 -16.31 -8.99
CA ASP A 98 -2.80 -17.54 -8.50
C ASP A 98 -3.07 -17.76 -7.00
N GLU A 99 -2.69 -18.92 -6.48
CA GLU A 99 -2.91 -19.30 -5.08
C GLU A 99 -2.18 -18.35 -4.09
N GLU A 100 -1.04 -17.80 -4.52
CA GLU A 100 -0.15 -16.99 -3.69
C GLU A 100 -0.39 -15.48 -3.83
N GLY A 101 -1.08 -15.05 -4.89
CA GLY A 101 -1.48 -13.66 -5.13
C GLY A 101 -0.30 -12.75 -5.46
N HIS A 102 0.47 -13.08 -6.50
CA HIS A 102 1.66 -12.30 -6.90
C HIS A 102 1.33 -10.92 -7.47
N TYR A 103 2.22 -9.94 -7.26
CA TYR A 103 2.06 -8.57 -7.76
C TYR A 103 3.02 -8.25 -8.91
N ILE A 104 2.46 -8.01 -10.09
CA ILE A 104 3.22 -7.66 -11.30
C ILE A 104 3.01 -6.19 -11.69
N PRO A 105 3.92 -5.58 -12.46
CA PRO A 105 3.65 -4.33 -13.15
C PRO A 105 2.45 -4.46 -14.11
N ALA A 106 1.49 -3.53 -14.04
CA ALA A 106 0.34 -3.49 -14.94
C ALA A 106 0.66 -2.81 -16.29
N ARG A 107 1.84 -2.20 -16.41
CA ARG A 107 2.33 -1.48 -17.59
C ARG A 107 3.78 -1.87 -17.88
N PRO A 108 4.28 -1.64 -19.11
CA PRO A 108 5.68 -1.89 -19.44
C PRO A 108 6.62 -1.18 -18.46
N VAL A 109 7.54 -1.93 -17.84
CA VAL A 109 8.49 -1.40 -16.86
C VAL A 109 9.40 -0.31 -17.46
N SER A 110 9.57 -0.31 -18.79
CA SER A 110 10.29 0.72 -19.55
C SER A 110 9.61 2.09 -19.56
N GLU A 111 8.33 2.16 -19.21
CA GLU A 111 7.53 3.39 -19.20
C GLU A 111 7.13 3.85 -17.80
N LEU A 112 7.25 2.99 -16.79
CA LEU A 112 6.85 3.29 -15.42
C LEU A 112 7.86 4.21 -14.72
N ARG A 113 7.40 5.42 -14.38
CA ARG A 113 8.19 6.45 -13.69
C ARG A 113 7.72 6.66 -12.26
N VAL A 114 8.57 7.27 -11.44
CA VAL A 114 8.22 7.67 -10.06
C VAL A 114 6.97 8.57 -10.05
N SER A 115 6.85 9.48 -11.02
CA SER A 115 5.67 10.35 -11.17
C SER A 115 4.35 9.60 -11.28
N ASP A 116 4.32 8.45 -11.99
CA ASP A 116 3.09 7.66 -12.18
C ASP A 116 2.60 7.06 -10.85
N VAL A 117 3.56 6.62 -10.03
CA VAL A 117 3.27 6.08 -8.70
C VAL A 117 2.78 7.17 -7.75
N LEU A 118 3.45 8.33 -7.76
CA LEU A 118 3.09 9.46 -6.91
C LEU A 118 1.70 10.01 -7.27
N LEU A 119 1.38 10.14 -8.56
CA LEU A 119 0.06 10.55 -9.03
C LEU A 119 -1.04 9.57 -8.57
N GLY A 120 -0.76 8.28 -8.71
CA GLY A 120 -1.66 7.21 -8.31
C GLY A 120 -1.99 7.22 -6.82
N VAL A 121 -0.98 7.36 -5.97
CA VAL A 121 -1.12 7.21 -4.51
C VAL A 121 -1.53 8.52 -3.84
N ILE A 122 -1.08 9.67 -4.34
CA ILE A 122 -1.42 10.98 -3.75
C ILE A 122 -2.81 11.44 -4.23
N GLY A 123 -3.17 11.13 -5.48
CA GLY A 123 -4.43 11.53 -6.12
C GLY A 123 -5.66 10.77 -5.63
N THR A 124 -5.52 9.50 -5.23
CA THR A 124 -6.64 8.65 -4.76
C THR A 124 -7.14 9.00 -3.35
N ASP A 125 -6.29 9.64 -2.53
CA ASP A 125 -6.63 10.13 -1.19
C ASP A 125 -7.67 11.28 -1.22
N GLY A 126 -8.08 11.75 -2.40
CA GLY A 126 -9.09 12.79 -2.62
C GLY A 126 -10.55 12.33 -2.51
N LYS A 127 -10.86 11.29 -1.72
CA LYS A 127 -12.25 10.94 -1.42
C LYS A 127 -12.89 12.02 -0.53
N GLY A 128 -13.49 13.04 -1.17
CA GLY A 128 -14.63 13.77 -0.59
C GLY A 128 -14.48 15.28 -0.34
N ARG A 129 -13.85 16.09 -1.19
CA ARG A 129 -13.89 17.56 -0.97
C ARG A 129 -13.98 18.41 -2.26
N ASP A 130 -15.18 18.97 -2.49
CA ASP A 130 -15.52 20.09 -3.37
C ASP A 130 -14.91 20.07 -4.80
N GLU A 131 -15.58 19.36 -5.71
CA GLU A 131 -15.29 19.32 -7.15
C GLU A 131 -15.22 20.72 -7.81
N ALA A 132 -15.94 21.72 -7.27
CA ALA A 132 -15.99 23.07 -7.84
C ALA A 132 -14.76 23.96 -7.52
N LYS A 133 -14.13 23.79 -6.35
CA LYS A 133 -12.87 24.51 -6.01
C LYS A 133 -11.63 23.80 -6.58
N LEU A 134 -11.75 22.50 -6.83
CA LEU A 134 -10.68 21.69 -7.37
C LEU A 134 -10.38 21.97 -8.84
N ALA A 135 -11.30 22.54 -9.63
CA ALA A 135 -11.07 22.79 -11.06
C ALA A 135 -10.01 23.86 -11.35
N ALA A 136 -9.92 24.92 -10.53
CA ALA A 136 -8.89 25.95 -10.67
C ALA A 136 -7.53 25.46 -10.14
N VAL A 137 -7.56 24.71 -9.04
CA VAL A 137 -6.35 24.14 -8.42
C VAL A 137 -5.83 22.96 -9.25
N SER A 138 -6.69 22.19 -9.93
CA SER A 138 -6.30 21.07 -10.79
C SER A 138 -5.52 21.54 -12.00
N GLY A 139 -5.81 22.73 -12.55
CA GLY A 139 -5.01 23.33 -13.63
C GLY A 139 -3.59 23.67 -13.19
N VAL A 140 -3.43 24.27 -11.99
CA VAL A 140 -2.11 24.57 -11.41
C VAL A 140 -1.37 23.28 -11.05
N ILE A 141 -2.07 22.34 -10.42
CA ILE A 141 -1.54 21.01 -10.10
C ILE A 141 -1.11 20.27 -11.37
N ALA A 142 -1.89 20.34 -12.46
CA ALA A 142 -1.53 19.73 -13.75
C ALA A 142 -0.27 20.37 -14.36
N SER A 143 -0.14 21.70 -14.34
CA SER A 143 1.08 22.36 -14.81
C SER A 143 2.31 22.05 -13.93
N PHE A 144 2.08 21.88 -12.62
CA PHE A 144 3.12 21.49 -11.68
C PHE A 144 3.54 20.03 -11.92
N TRP A 145 2.59 19.14 -12.19
CA TRP A 145 2.86 17.76 -12.57
C TRP A 145 3.57 17.65 -13.92
N ASP A 146 3.21 18.46 -14.93
CA ASP A 146 3.93 18.51 -16.20
C ASP A 146 5.39 18.94 -15.98
N THR A 147 5.61 19.87 -15.05
CA THR A 147 6.96 20.31 -14.65
C THR A 147 7.73 19.21 -13.91
N ILE A 148 7.09 18.50 -12.97
CA ILE A 148 7.71 17.37 -12.25
C ILE A 148 8.02 16.22 -13.22
N THR A 149 7.12 15.94 -14.17
CA THR A 149 7.27 14.82 -15.10
C THR A 149 8.45 15.05 -16.04
N ARG A 150 8.71 16.32 -16.40
CA ARG A 150 9.84 16.75 -17.22
C ARG A 150 11.12 17.02 -16.43
N HIS A 151 11.06 17.02 -15.10
CA HIS A 151 12.23 17.28 -14.26
C HIS A 151 13.25 16.14 -14.41
N GLU A 152 14.53 16.47 -14.40
CA GLU A 152 15.65 15.52 -14.48
C GLU A 152 15.63 14.46 -13.36
N SER A 153 14.92 14.75 -12.26
CA SER A 153 14.76 13.85 -11.11
C SER A 153 13.66 12.80 -11.29
N ASN A 154 12.86 12.87 -12.37
CA ASN A 154 11.84 11.87 -12.66
C ASN A 154 12.45 10.63 -13.33
N VAL A 155 13.14 9.84 -12.53
CA VAL A 155 13.83 8.62 -12.96
C VAL A 155 12.86 7.46 -13.20
N LEU A 156 13.29 6.49 -14.01
CA LEU A 156 12.58 5.23 -14.13
C LEU A 156 12.64 4.48 -12.79
N LEU A 157 11.58 3.74 -12.45
CA LEU A 157 11.56 2.93 -11.22
C LEU A 157 12.73 1.95 -11.14
N LEU A 158 13.25 1.55 -12.29
CA LEU A 158 14.32 0.61 -12.42
C LEU A 158 15.71 1.18 -12.06
N ASP A 159 15.89 2.50 -12.20
CA ASP A 159 17.17 3.18 -11.94
C ASP A 159 17.35 3.53 -10.45
N LEU A 160 16.34 3.25 -9.61
CA LEU A 160 16.43 3.43 -8.16
C LEU A 160 17.30 2.33 -7.56
N ASP A 161 18.22 2.70 -6.66
CA ASP A 161 18.95 1.73 -5.85
C ASP A 161 18.06 1.30 -4.66
N VAL A 162 17.59 0.05 -4.68
CA VAL A 162 16.54 -0.46 -3.77
C VAL A 162 16.82 -1.89 -3.29
N ASP A 163 18.06 -2.35 -3.47
CA ASP A 163 18.45 -3.72 -3.17
C ASP A 163 18.57 -3.96 -1.65
#